data_AF-A0A9D7IA15-F1
#
_entry.id   AF-A0A9D7IA15-F1
#
_cell.length_a   1.000
_cell.length_b   1.000
_cell.length_c   1.000
_cell.angle_alpha   90.00
_cell.angle_beta   90.00
_cell.angle_gamma   90.00
#
_symmetry.space_group_name_H-M   'P 1'
#
loop_
_entity.id
_entity.type
_entity.pdbx_description
1 polymer ?
#
loop_
_entity_poly.entity_id
_entity_poly.type
_entity_poly.pdbx_seq_one_letter_code
_entity_poly.pdbx_strand_id
1 'polypeptide(L)'
;MKKTMKTDEVIDLIKQGISVEDIVLSDIEEKRLSFRDALLLVEHGFLVSEKNMLYRDSDIAHDPEFDEVEWEGNYTSLKDLLSLKGITKDENEEIITIELSVKDEAVKDWLNKNTDKLKDIVNKLVIDLYHTDQILHSKR
;
A
#
# COMPACT_ATOMS: atom_id res chain seq x y z
N MET A 1 35.97 2.33 26.99
CA MET A 1 34.85 2.35 27.96
C MET A 1 33.62 2.73 27.17
N LYS A 2 32.54 1.94 27.21
CA LYS A 2 31.31 2.30 26.50
C LYS A 2 30.67 3.50 27.19
N LYS A 3 30.35 4.56 26.43
CA LYS A 3 29.76 5.80 26.96
C LYS A 3 28.24 5.68 26.91
N THR A 4 27.57 5.78 28.05
CA THR A 4 26.10 5.74 28.07
C THR A 4 25.54 7.14 27.81
N MET A 5 24.60 7.28 26.88
CA MET A 5 23.95 8.55 26.53
C MET A 5 22.46 8.37 26.24
N LYS A 6 21.69 9.46 26.31
CA LYS A 6 20.27 9.44 25.92
C LYS A 6 20.13 9.38 24.41
N THR A 7 19.07 8.74 23.95
CA THR A 7 18.82 8.52 22.52
C THR A 7 18.73 9.83 21.73
N ASP A 8 18.11 10.88 22.27
CA ASP A 8 18.02 12.18 21.56
C ASP A 8 19.40 12.83 21.40
N GLU A 9 20.23 12.76 22.43
CA GLU A 9 21.59 13.32 22.39
C GLU A 9 22.44 12.60 21.34
N VAL A 10 22.26 11.29 21.18
CA VAL A 10 22.97 10.50 20.16
C VAL A 10 22.47 10.82 18.76
N ILE A 11 21.16 10.97 18.57
CA ILE A 11 20.58 11.39 17.29
C ILE A 11 21.13 12.77 16.88
N ASP A 12 21.24 13.71 17.82
CA ASP A 12 21.80 15.04 17.55
C ASP A 12 23.28 14.97 17.17
N LEU A 13 24.06 14.11 17.82
CA LEU A 13 25.47 13.86 17.45
C LEU A 13 25.59 13.29 16.03
N ILE A 14 24.74 12.33 15.67
CA ILE A 14 24.71 11.75 14.32
C ILE A 14 24.39 12.83 13.28
N LYS A 15 23.37 13.67 13.53
CA LYS A 15 22.99 14.78 12.64
C LYS A 15 24.09 15.83 12.47
N GLN A 16 24.99 15.95 13.45
CA GLN A 16 26.17 16.82 13.40
C GLN A 16 27.40 16.15 12.75
N GLY A 17 27.29 14.89 12.32
CA GLY A 17 28.38 14.13 11.72
C GLY A 17 29.44 13.66 12.72
N ILE A 18 29.11 13.59 14.01
CA ILE A 18 30.01 13.15 15.07
C ILE A 18 29.93 11.64 15.19
N SER A 19 31.09 10.97 15.30
CA SER A 19 31.15 9.52 15.50
C SER A 19 30.51 9.14 16.84
N VAL A 20 29.66 8.11 16.78
CA VAL A 20 28.91 7.54 17.91
C VAL A 20 29.35 6.11 18.22
N GLU A 21 30.52 5.72 17.72
CA GLU A 21 31.18 4.47 18.05
C GLU A 21 31.37 4.35 19.58
N ASP A 22 31.13 3.16 20.12
CA ASP A 22 31.18 2.86 21.56
C ASP A 22 30.14 3.55 22.48
N ILE A 23 29.06 4.12 21.92
CA ILE A 23 27.94 4.63 22.71
C ILE A 23 26.90 3.53 23.00
N VAL A 24 26.30 3.58 24.19
CA VAL A 24 25.15 2.75 24.58
C VAL A 24 23.98 3.65 24.94
N LEU A 25 22.82 3.37 24.37
CA LEU A 25 21.60 4.13 24.62
C LEU A 25 21.00 3.73 25.97
N SER A 26 20.80 4.69 26.89
CA SER A 26 20.23 4.42 28.21
C SER A 26 18.72 4.19 28.21
N ASP A 27 18.00 4.81 27.26
CA ASP A 27 16.54 4.96 27.27
C ASP A 27 15.86 4.30 26.07
N ILE A 28 16.60 3.54 25.26
CA ILE A 28 16.08 2.98 24.00
C ILE A 28 14.90 2.03 24.20
N GLU A 29 14.87 1.26 25.29
CA GLU A 29 13.78 0.31 25.57
C GLU A 29 12.45 0.99 25.91
N GLU A 30 12.50 2.18 26.51
CA GLU A 30 11.31 2.91 26.96
C GLU A 30 10.85 3.97 25.94
N LYS A 31 11.66 4.23 24.91
CA LYS A 31 11.44 5.32 23.98
C LYS A 31 10.66 4.90 22.74
N ARG A 32 9.76 5.78 22.30
CA ARG A 32 9.10 5.73 20.99
C ARG A 32 9.85 6.67 20.05
N LEU A 33 10.35 6.13 18.94
CA LEU A 33 11.13 6.83 17.92
C LEU A 33 10.30 6.98 16.65
N SER A 34 10.49 8.10 15.93
CA SER A 34 9.99 8.21 14.55
C SER A 34 10.69 7.18 13.66
N PHE A 35 10.08 6.82 12.53
CA PHE A 35 10.72 5.91 11.57
C PHE A 35 12.09 6.43 11.10
N ARG A 36 12.20 7.74 10.85
CA ARG A 36 13.45 8.39 10.41
C ARG A 36 14.55 8.29 11.46
N ASP A 37 14.26 8.62 12.71
CA ASP A 37 15.27 8.56 13.77
C ASP A 37 15.67 7.10 14.08
N ALA A 38 14.73 6.16 13.99
CA ALA A 38 15.02 4.73 14.12
C ALA A 38 15.93 4.22 13.00
N LEU A 39 15.67 4.61 11.75
CA LEU A 39 16.52 4.28 10.60
C LEU A 39 17.93 4.85 10.77
N LEU A 40 18.03 6.13 11.13
CA LEU A 40 19.29 6.82 11.37
C LEU A 40 20.16 6.12 12.42
N LEU A 41 19.54 5.64 13.51
CA LEU A 41 20.22 4.88 14.56
C LEU A 41 20.72 3.51 14.05
N VAL A 42 19.92 2.80 13.24
CA VAL A 42 20.29 1.51 12.67
C VAL A 42 21.48 1.64 11.72
N GLU A 43 21.51 2.69 10.88
CA GLU A 43 22.63 2.96 9.97
C GLU A 43 23.96 3.19 10.72
N HIS A 44 23.88 3.69 11.96
CA HIS A 44 25.04 3.93 12.82
C HIS A 44 25.29 2.79 13.82
N GLY A 45 24.70 1.62 13.59
CA GLY A 45 25.01 0.38 14.32
C GLY A 45 24.24 0.18 15.63
N PHE A 46 23.21 0.98 15.92
CA PHE A 46 22.34 0.77 17.07
C PHE A 46 21.21 -0.21 16.74
N LEU A 47 20.90 -1.09 17.69
CA LEU A 47 19.77 -2.01 17.56
C LEU A 47 18.49 -1.32 18.05
N VAL A 48 17.51 -1.16 17.16
CA VAL A 48 16.19 -0.60 17.49
C VAL A 48 15.14 -1.70 17.35
N SER A 49 14.37 -1.95 18.42
CA SER A 49 13.25 -2.91 18.36
C SER A 49 12.06 -2.28 17.65
N GLU A 50 11.29 -3.10 16.93
CA GLU A 50 10.03 -2.70 16.30
C GLU A 50 9.04 -2.07 17.30
N LYS A 51 9.04 -2.55 18.56
CA LYS A 51 8.19 -2.01 19.64
C LYS A 51 8.48 -0.54 19.97
N ASN A 52 9.71 -0.10 19.68
CA ASN A 52 10.17 1.27 19.90
C ASN A 52 9.90 2.17 18.69
N MET A 53 9.40 1.64 17.57
CA MET A 53 9.08 2.42 16.38
C MET A 53 7.64 2.94 16.44
N LEU A 54 7.49 4.23 16.17
CA LEU A 54 6.21 4.89 16.03
C LEU A 54 6.00 5.24 14.56
N TYR A 55 5.08 4.51 13.94
CA TYR A 55 4.64 4.79 12.58
C TYR A 55 3.56 5.88 12.62
N ARG A 56 3.82 6.99 11.94
CA ARG A 56 2.83 8.04 11.68
C ARG A 56 2.84 8.32 10.18
N ASP A 57 1.65 8.36 9.59
CA ASP A 57 1.48 8.65 8.16
C ASP A 57 2.14 10.00 7.79
N SER A 58 2.15 10.97 8.71
CA SER A 58 2.81 12.27 8.53
C SER A 58 4.31 12.17 8.27
N ASP A 59 4.97 11.14 8.78
CA ASP A 59 6.43 11.01 8.72
C ASP A 59 6.90 10.39 7.39
N ILE A 60 5.94 9.85 6.61
CA ILE A 60 6.13 9.19 5.31
C ILE A 60 5.48 10.02 4.18
N ALA A 61 4.57 10.94 4.52
CA ALA A 61 3.82 11.73 3.55
C ALA A 61 4.67 12.68 2.68
N HIS A 62 5.86 13.06 3.16
CA HIS A 62 6.73 14.00 2.46
C HIS A 62 8.19 13.56 2.51
N ASP A 63 8.68 13.04 1.39
CA ASP A 63 10.07 12.65 1.19
C ASP A 63 10.66 13.50 0.06
N PRO A 64 11.46 14.55 0.35
CA PRO A 64 12.03 15.42 -0.66
C PRO A 64 12.89 14.67 -1.70
N GLU A 65 13.50 13.55 -1.31
CA GLU A 65 14.32 12.73 -2.22
C GLU A 65 13.48 11.91 -3.20
N PHE A 66 12.18 11.78 -2.97
CA PHE A 66 11.25 11.08 -3.85
C PHE A 66 10.23 12.01 -4.51
N ASP A 67 9.73 12.99 -3.76
CA ASP A 67 8.67 13.92 -4.16
C ASP A 67 9.17 15.02 -5.11
N GLU A 68 10.41 15.47 -4.96
CA GLU A 68 11.01 16.53 -5.80
C GLU A 68 11.86 15.97 -6.96
N VAL A 69 12.02 14.64 -7.03
CA VAL A 69 12.81 13.99 -8.09
C VAL A 69 11.93 13.69 -9.28
N GLU A 70 12.19 14.40 -10.38
CA GLU A 70 11.70 13.98 -11.70
C GLU A 70 12.54 12.80 -12.20
N TRP A 71 11.95 11.61 -12.11
CA TRP A 71 12.58 10.39 -12.60
C TRP A 71 12.56 10.40 -14.14
N GLU A 72 13.69 10.64 -14.79
CA GLU A 72 13.80 10.49 -16.26
C GLU A 72 14.05 9.02 -16.68
N GLY A 73 13.11 8.43 -17.42
CA GLY A 73 13.23 7.05 -17.90
C GLY A 73 11.99 6.49 -18.61
N ASN A 74 12.19 5.48 -19.47
CA ASN A 74 11.10 4.68 -20.01
C ASN A 74 10.65 3.65 -18.97
N TYR A 75 9.77 4.06 -18.05
CA TYR A 75 9.21 3.15 -17.07
C TYR A 75 8.21 2.22 -17.73
N THR A 76 8.50 0.92 -17.70
CA THR A 76 7.49 -0.10 -17.95
C THR A 76 6.43 0.01 -16.87
N SER A 77 5.16 -0.06 -17.26
CA SER A 77 4.09 -0.02 -16.26
C SER A 77 4.27 -1.18 -15.28
N LEU A 78 3.90 -0.98 -14.02
CA LEU A 78 3.88 -2.07 -13.03
C LEU A 78 3.09 -3.27 -13.54
N LYS A 79 2.03 -3.03 -14.32
CA LYS A 79 1.24 -4.07 -14.99
C LYS A 79 2.07 -4.89 -15.98
N ASP A 80 2.88 -4.24 -16.81
CA ASP A 80 3.77 -4.90 -17.77
C ASP A 80 4.88 -5.68 -17.06
N LEU A 81 5.45 -5.11 -15.99
CA LEU A 81 6.47 -5.76 -15.17
C LEU A 81 5.93 -7.02 -14.47
N LEU A 82 4.70 -6.96 -13.95
CA LEU A 82 4.02 -8.09 -13.31
C LEU A 82 3.67 -9.17 -14.34
N SER A 83 3.28 -8.77 -15.56
CA SER A 83 3.02 -9.68 -16.68
C SER A 83 4.29 -10.39 -17.16
N LEU A 84 5.41 -9.66 -17.26
CA LEU A 84 6.74 -10.21 -17.58
C LEU A 84 7.23 -11.21 -16.53
N LYS A 85 6.84 -11.05 -15.26
CA LYS A 85 7.17 -11.97 -14.15
C LYS A 85 6.20 -13.15 -14.05
N GLY A 86 5.25 -13.31 -14.97
CA GLY A 86 4.24 -14.38 -14.90
C GLY A 86 3.30 -14.25 -13.71
N ILE A 87 3.21 -13.06 -13.10
CA ILE A 87 2.19 -12.69 -12.11
C ILE A 87 1.03 -12.02 -12.87
N THR A 88 0.65 -12.61 -13.99
CA THR A 88 -0.68 -12.43 -14.56
C THR A 88 -1.53 -13.51 -13.92
N LYS A 89 -2.49 -13.10 -13.08
CA LYS A 89 -3.72 -13.88 -13.02
C LYS A 89 -4.23 -13.88 -14.46
N ASP A 90 -4.13 -15.01 -15.14
CA ASP A 90 -4.95 -15.27 -16.31
C ASP A 90 -6.39 -15.32 -15.81
N GLU A 91 -6.99 -14.15 -15.59
CA GLU A 91 -8.44 -14.02 -15.60
C GLU A 91 -8.82 -14.08 -17.08
N ASN A 92 -8.91 -15.30 -17.61
CA ASN A 92 -9.74 -15.55 -18.78
C ASN A 92 -11.17 -15.17 -18.37
N GLU A 93 -11.50 -13.88 -18.43
CA GLU A 93 -12.84 -13.37 -18.20
C GLU A 93 -13.73 -13.97 -19.29
N GLU A 94 -14.46 -15.01 -18.94
CA GLU A 94 -15.48 -15.58 -19.81
C GLU A 94 -16.61 -14.56 -19.94
N ILE A 95 -16.67 -13.90 -21.09
CA ILE A 95 -17.69 -12.88 -21.35
C ILE A 95 -19.01 -13.59 -21.67
N ILE A 96 -19.94 -13.53 -20.73
CA ILE A 96 -21.32 -13.97 -20.93
C ILE A 96 -22.14 -12.79 -21.48
N THR A 97 -22.77 -12.98 -22.65
CA THR A 97 -23.64 -11.97 -23.25
C THR A 97 -25.08 -12.20 -22.80
N ILE A 98 -25.71 -11.18 -22.20
CA ILE A 98 -27.13 -11.21 -21.78
C ILE A 98 -27.92 -10.28 -22.68
N GLU A 99 -28.94 -10.81 -23.36
CA GLU A 99 -29.83 -10.03 -24.21
C GLU A 99 -31.04 -9.53 -23.41
N LEU A 100 -31.30 -8.22 -23.48
CA LEU A 100 -32.45 -7.57 -22.85
C LEU A 100 -33.37 -7.02 -23.94
N SER A 101 -34.64 -7.44 -23.92
CA SER A 101 -35.66 -6.96 -24.86
C SER A 101 -36.64 -6.04 -24.15
N VAL A 102 -36.70 -4.78 -24.58
CA VAL A 102 -37.62 -3.76 -24.06
C VAL A 102 -38.46 -3.20 -25.20
N LYS A 103 -39.77 -3.01 -24.95
CA LYS A 103 -40.72 -2.51 -25.96
C LYS A 103 -40.76 -1.00 -26.06
N ASP A 104 -40.45 -0.30 -24.96
CA ASP A 104 -40.51 1.15 -24.86
C ASP A 104 -39.25 1.83 -25.46
N GLU A 105 -39.46 2.77 -26.37
CA GLU A 105 -38.39 3.47 -27.09
C GLU A 105 -37.59 4.43 -26.19
N ALA A 106 -38.24 5.12 -25.25
CA ALA A 106 -37.56 5.99 -24.30
C ALA A 106 -36.66 5.18 -23.36
N VAL A 107 -37.08 3.96 -22.99
CA VAL A 107 -36.27 3.05 -22.18
C VAL A 107 -35.09 2.49 -22.99
N LYS A 108 -35.27 2.17 -24.28
CA LYS A 108 -34.15 1.77 -25.16
C LYS A 108 -33.07 2.85 -25.23
N ASP A 109 -33.48 4.10 -25.45
CA ASP A 109 -32.55 5.23 -25.49
C ASP A 109 -31.82 5.43 -24.17
N TRP A 110 -32.52 5.23 -23.06
CA TRP A 110 -31.92 5.29 -21.73
C TRP A 110 -30.91 4.15 -21.51
N LEU A 111 -31.24 2.92 -21.90
CA LEU A 111 -30.35 1.75 -21.79
C LEU A 111 -29.07 1.95 -22.60
N ASN A 112 -29.18 2.43 -23.83
CA ASN A 112 -28.04 2.70 -24.71
C ASN A 112 -27.09 3.76 -24.12
N LYS A 113 -27.64 4.78 -23.45
CA LYS A 113 -26.84 5.84 -22.81
C LYS A 113 -26.20 5.41 -21.49
N ASN A 114 -26.73 4.40 -20.82
CA ASN A 114 -26.31 3.98 -19.47
C ASN A 114 -25.75 2.55 -19.45
N THR A 115 -25.40 1.99 -20.61
CA THR A 115 -24.96 0.59 -20.74
C THR A 115 -23.78 0.26 -19.82
N ASP A 116 -22.79 1.14 -19.69
CA ASP A 116 -21.64 0.90 -18.81
C ASP A 116 -22.04 0.80 -17.33
N LYS A 117 -22.89 1.73 -16.86
CA LYS A 117 -23.42 1.70 -15.49
C LYS A 117 -24.27 0.45 -15.24
N LEU A 118 -25.04 0.02 -16.24
CA LEU A 118 -25.82 -1.21 -16.17
C LEU A 118 -24.93 -2.44 -16.08
N LYS A 119 -23.83 -2.47 -16.85
CA LYS A 119 -22.84 -3.56 -16.79
C LYS A 119 -22.30 -3.72 -15.37
N ASP A 120 -21.89 -2.63 -14.73
CA ASP A 120 -21.36 -2.66 -13.36
C ASP A 120 -22.39 -3.17 -12.35
N ILE A 121 -23.63 -2.67 -12.43
CA ILE A 121 -24.72 -3.08 -11.54
C ILE A 121 -25.06 -4.56 -11.74
N VAL A 122 -25.20 -5.00 -12.98
CA VAL A 122 -25.55 -6.40 -13.31
C VAL A 122 -24.44 -7.33 -12.86
N ASN A 123 -23.17 -7.01 -13.12
CA ASN A 123 -22.03 -7.81 -12.68
C ASN A 123 -22.04 -8.00 -11.16
N LYS A 124 -22.21 -6.91 -10.40
CA LYS A 124 -22.28 -6.99 -8.94
C LYS A 124 -23.45 -7.85 -8.47
N LEU A 125 -24.63 -7.67 -9.05
CA LEU A 125 -25.81 -8.46 -8.70
C LEU A 125 -25.62 -9.96 -8.97
N VAL A 126 -24.99 -10.33 -10.08
CA VAL A 126 -24.70 -11.73 -10.41
C VAL A 126 -23.75 -12.35 -9.37
N ILE A 127 -22.72 -11.62 -8.95
CA ILE A 127 -21.77 -12.08 -7.91
C ILE A 127 -22.50 -12.25 -6.57
N ASP A 128 -23.29 -11.26 -6.15
CA ASP A 128 -24.04 -11.29 -4.90
C ASP A 128 -25.06 -12.45 -4.87
N LEU A 129 -25.75 -12.69 -5.99
CA LEU A 129 -26.67 -13.82 -6.15
C LEU A 129 -25.94 -15.17 -6.03
N TYR A 130 -24.78 -15.32 -6.68
CA TYR A 130 -23.99 -16.53 -6.58
C TYR A 130 -23.57 -16.83 -5.14
N HIS A 131 -23.03 -15.83 -4.42
CA HIS A 131 -22.64 -16.02 -3.02
C HIS A 131 -23.83 -16.34 -2.12
N THR A 132 -24.96 -15.69 -2.34
CA THR A 132 -26.20 -15.97 -1.60
C THR A 132 -26.66 -17.42 -1.83
N ASP A 133 -26.61 -17.90 -3.07
CA ASP A 133 -26.96 -19.26 -3.43
C ASP A 133 -26.04 -20.30 -2.77
N GLN A 134 -24.72 -20.05 -2.76
CA GLN A 134 -23.74 -20.88 -2.04
C GLN A 134 -24.01 -20.94 -0.54
N ILE A 135 -24.40 -19.82 0.09
CA ILE A 135 -24.74 -19.79 1.51
C ILE A 135 -26.00 -20.62 1.80
N LEU A 136 -27.01 -20.52 0.93
CA LEU A 136 -28.27 -21.26 1.10
C LEU A 136 -28.08 -22.77 0.89
N HIS A 137 -27.23 -23.17 -0.05
CA HIS A 137 -27.00 -24.58 -0.38
C HIS A 137 -25.88 -25.25 0.43
N SER A 138 -24.94 -24.50 1.04
CA SER A 138 -23.93 -25.07 1.95
C SER A 138 -24.48 -25.53 3.30
N LYS A 139 -25.74 -25.19 3.62
CA LYS A 139 -26.45 -25.57 4.85
C LYS A 139 -27.35 -26.82 4.69
N ARG A 140 -27.21 -27.59 3.61
CA ARG A 140 -27.85 -28.90 3.44
C ARG A 140 -26.87 -30.05 3.58
#